data_AF-C6PMV0-F1
#
_entry.id   AF-C6PMV0-F1
#
_cell.length_a   1.000
_cell.length_b   1.000
_cell.length_c   1.000
_cell.angle_alpha   90.00
_cell.angle_beta   90.00
_cell.angle_gamma   90.00
#
_symmetry.space_group_name_H-M   'P 1'
#
loop_
_entity.id
_entity.type
_entity.pdbx_description
1 polymer ?
#
loop_
_entity_poly.entity_id
_entity_poly.type
_entity_poly.pdbx_seq_one_letter_code
_entity_poly.pdbx_strand_id
1 'polypeptide(L)'
;MFDSVVLVMIILLCYLAHLHKDIENKKKYINALKEINETSIKRLKGEWKSFKDSGEEFIDENHNYSYDLDIFGKGSLFQWINTCRTYIGRRRLKQILTEKPEDEQSIHDRQCAVIELGPKIHFRQRLEAEGKIICNDKQDTKELFSWIKERNDYILKNKIIWILRILSTVTGITSLTLIVRIIDYVIAVLLDTSRSAPKIFYIIPYYIPIFLYFYSMYYFKNKKRR
;
A
#
# COMPACT_ATOMS: atom_id res chain seq x y z
N MET A 1 33.17 26.56 -6.09
CA MET A 1 32.24 27.02 -7.15
C MET A 1 31.52 25.85 -7.85
N PHE A 2 32.21 24.84 -8.38
CA PHE A 2 31.54 23.66 -8.97
C PHE A 2 30.69 22.89 -7.94
N ASP A 3 31.26 22.62 -6.77
CA ASP A 3 30.61 21.91 -5.66
C ASP A 3 29.34 22.59 -5.12
N SER A 4 29.35 23.92 -5.00
CA SER A 4 28.18 24.69 -4.58
C SER A 4 27.07 24.68 -5.64
N VAL A 5 27.43 24.73 -6.93
CA VAL A 5 26.47 24.60 -8.04
C VAL A 5 25.82 23.22 -8.03
N VAL A 6 26.60 22.15 -7.81
CA VAL A 6 26.06 20.78 -7.71
C VAL A 6 25.09 20.65 -6.53
N LEU A 7 25.43 21.19 -5.36
CA LEU A 7 24.56 21.16 -4.18
C LEU A 7 23.21 21.87 -4.44
N VAL A 8 23.25 23.07 -5.04
CA VAL A 8 22.05 23.82 -5.39
C VAL A 8 21.19 23.06 -6.40
N MET A 9 21.81 22.42 -7.40
CA MET A 9 21.10 21.61 -8.40
C MET A 9 20.43 20.38 -7.76
N ILE A 10 21.08 19.72 -6.80
CA ILE A 10 20.49 18.58 -6.08
C ILE A 10 19.30 19.05 -5.24
N ILE A 11 19.43 20.15 -4.49
CA ILE A 11 18.35 20.72 -3.69
C ILE A 11 17.15 21.08 -4.59
N LEU A 12 17.42 21.75 -5.70
CA LEU A 12 16.39 22.12 -6.68
C LEU A 12 15.70 20.88 -7.26
N LEU A 13 16.47 19.85 -7.64
CA LEU A 13 15.93 18.60 -8.17
C LEU A 13 15.03 17.89 -7.14
N CYS A 14 15.48 17.77 -5.88
CA CYS A 14 14.70 17.17 -4.81
C CYS A 14 13.40 17.95 -4.55
N TYR A 15 13.47 19.29 -4.55
CA TYR A 15 12.30 20.15 -4.41
C TYR A 15 11.30 19.93 -5.57
N LEU A 16 11.78 19.95 -6.81
CA LEU A 16 10.95 19.70 -8.00
C LEU A 16 10.33 18.30 -7.96
N ALA A 17 11.09 17.29 -7.54
CA ALA A 17 10.61 15.92 -7.43
C ALA A 17 9.50 15.79 -6.37
N HIS A 18 9.63 16.48 -5.23
CA HIS A 18 8.59 16.51 -4.21
C HIS A 18 7.32 17.19 -4.71
N LEU A 19 7.46 18.37 -5.34
CA LEU A 19 6.35 19.10 -5.92
C LEU A 19 5.62 18.28 -6.98
N HIS A 20 6.37 17.63 -7.87
CA HIS A 20 5.81 16.77 -8.90
C HIS A 20 5.02 15.61 -8.30
N LYS A 21 5.56 14.95 -7.25
CA LYS A 21 4.89 13.86 -6.55
C LYS A 21 3.58 14.32 -5.90
N ASP A 22 3.58 15.48 -5.27
CA ASP A 22 2.38 16.03 -4.62
C ASP A 22 1.29 16.39 -5.63
N ILE A 23 1.66 17.00 -6.76
CA ILE A 23 0.73 17.30 -7.85
C ILE A 23 0.16 16.01 -8.44
N GLU A 24 1.00 15.01 -8.67
CA GLU A 24 0.57 13.71 -9.21
C GLU A 24 -0.40 13.00 -8.25
N ASN A 25 -0.13 13.04 -6.94
CA ASN A 25 -1.03 12.48 -5.93
C ASN A 25 -2.39 13.20 -5.91
N LYS A 26 -2.38 14.54 -5.94
CA LYS A 26 -3.62 15.35 -6.02
C LYS A 26 -4.42 15.02 -7.28
N LYS A 27 -3.74 14.90 -8.44
CA LYS A 27 -4.35 14.52 -9.71
C LYS A 27 -5.00 13.14 -9.65
N LYS A 28 -4.30 12.14 -9.10
CA LYS A 28 -4.84 10.79 -8.89
C LYS A 28 -6.09 10.82 -8.02
N TYR A 29 -6.08 11.59 -6.94
CA TYR A 29 -7.21 11.72 -6.03
C TYR A 29 -8.44 12.36 -6.70
N ILE A 30 -8.24 13.47 -7.42
CA ILE A 30 -9.32 14.16 -8.16
C ILE A 30 -9.88 13.25 -9.26
N ASN A 31 -9.03 12.53 -9.98
CA ASN A 31 -9.47 11.57 -10.99
C ASN A 31 -10.28 10.42 -10.38
N ALA A 32 -9.87 9.91 -9.21
CA ALA A 32 -10.64 8.90 -8.49
C ALA A 32 -12.04 9.41 -8.12
N LEU A 33 -12.15 10.62 -7.56
CA LEU A 33 -13.43 11.26 -7.25
C LEU A 33 -14.30 11.47 -8.49
N LYS A 34 -13.70 11.91 -9.60
CA LYS A 34 -14.40 12.06 -10.89
C LYS A 34 -15.02 10.74 -11.33
N GLU A 35 -14.23 9.66 -11.36
CA GLU A 35 -14.71 8.36 -11.81
C GLU A 35 -15.78 7.76 -10.87
N ILE A 36 -15.67 8.00 -9.56
CA ILE A 36 -16.70 7.61 -8.57
C ILE A 36 -18.02 8.32 -8.89
N ASN A 37 -17.99 9.63 -9.13
CA ASN A 37 -19.17 10.39 -9.49
C ASN A 37 -19.78 9.96 -10.83
N GLU A 38 -18.95 9.75 -11.85
CA GLU A 38 -19.40 9.21 -13.15
C GLU A 38 -20.06 7.83 -12.99
N THR A 39 -19.48 6.95 -12.17
CA THR A 39 -20.04 5.63 -11.87
C THR A 39 -21.36 5.76 -11.12
N SER A 40 -21.47 6.65 -10.13
CA SER A 40 -22.71 6.92 -9.40
C SER A 40 -23.81 7.44 -10.34
N ILE A 41 -23.48 8.34 -11.28
CA ILE A 41 -24.44 8.83 -12.28
C ILE A 41 -24.89 7.68 -13.19
N LYS A 42 -23.98 6.85 -13.69
CA LYS A 42 -24.33 5.66 -14.48
C LYS A 42 -25.25 4.72 -13.71
N ARG A 43 -25.00 4.52 -12.41
CA ARG A 43 -25.87 3.71 -11.54
C ARG A 43 -27.28 4.29 -11.45
N LEU A 44 -27.41 5.61 -11.27
CA LEU A 44 -28.72 6.30 -11.25
C LEU A 44 -29.45 6.22 -12.59
N LYS A 45 -28.73 6.19 -13.71
CA LYS A 45 -29.29 6.04 -15.07
C LYS A 45 -29.65 4.60 -15.45
N GLY A 46 -29.38 3.62 -14.58
CA GLY A 46 -29.61 2.21 -14.88
C GLY A 46 -28.51 1.55 -15.73
N GLU A 47 -27.41 2.25 -16.03
CA GLU A 47 -26.28 1.75 -16.82
C GLU A 47 -25.31 0.86 -16.00
N TRP A 48 -25.66 0.50 -14.76
CA TRP A 48 -24.80 -0.27 -13.85
C TRP A 48 -24.45 -1.68 -14.34
N LYS A 49 -25.25 -2.26 -15.25
CA LYS A 49 -24.97 -3.56 -15.86
C LYS A 49 -23.67 -3.57 -16.68
N SER A 50 -23.15 -2.39 -17.06
CA SER A 50 -21.87 -2.27 -17.76
C SER A 50 -20.66 -2.25 -16.83
N PHE A 51 -20.85 -2.27 -15.50
CA PHE A 51 -19.74 -2.26 -14.56
C PHE A 51 -18.97 -3.57 -14.66
N LYS A 52 -17.63 -3.50 -14.70
CA LYS A 52 -16.77 -4.69 -14.82
C LYS A 52 -16.90 -5.66 -13.65
N ASP A 53 -17.44 -5.19 -12.53
CA ASP A 53 -17.39 -5.88 -11.27
C ASP A 53 -18.72 -6.56 -10.94
N SER A 54 -18.89 -7.77 -11.44
CA SER A 54 -20.12 -8.57 -11.32
C SER A 54 -20.19 -9.43 -10.05
N GLY A 55 -19.07 -9.65 -9.36
CA GLY A 55 -19.02 -10.57 -8.22
C GLY A 55 -19.08 -12.05 -8.62
N GLU A 56 -18.72 -12.38 -9.87
CA GLU A 56 -18.70 -13.75 -10.40
C GLU A 56 -17.92 -14.73 -9.51
N GLU A 57 -16.92 -14.25 -8.77
CA GLU A 57 -16.15 -15.09 -7.85
C GLU A 57 -16.95 -15.63 -6.65
N PHE A 58 -18.19 -15.15 -6.45
CA PHE A 58 -19.06 -15.52 -5.33
C PHE A 58 -20.29 -16.35 -5.75
N ILE A 59 -20.40 -16.70 -7.04
CA ILE A 59 -21.48 -17.56 -7.53
C ILE A 59 -21.39 -18.94 -6.88
N ASP A 60 -22.50 -19.43 -6.35
CA ASP A 60 -22.64 -20.74 -5.74
C ASP A 60 -24.01 -21.33 -6.13
N GLU A 61 -23.99 -22.27 -7.08
CA GLU A 61 -25.19 -22.94 -7.61
C GLU A 61 -25.93 -23.77 -6.56
N ASN A 62 -25.25 -24.19 -5.48
CA ASN A 62 -25.83 -25.01 -4.43
C ASN A 62 -26.40 -24.18 -3.27
N HIS A 63 -26.28 -22.85 -3.31
CA HIS A 63 -26.78 -21.99 -2.25
C HIS A 63 -28.30 -21.92 -2.29
N ASN A 64 -28.94 -21.95 -1.12
CA ASN A 64 -30.40 -22.00 -0.94
C ASN A 64 -31.24 -20.96 -1.71
N TYR A 65 -30.63 -19.87 -2.21
CA TYR A 65 -31.35 -18.78 -2.88
C TYR A 65 -30.46 -17.83 -3.70
N SER A 66 -29.13 -17.85 -3.52
CA SER A 66 -28.30 -16.78 -4.09
C SER A 66 -28.16 -16.89 -5.60
N TYR A 67 -28.22 -18.13 -6.12
CA TYR A 67 -28.23 -18.42 -7.55
C TYR A 67 -29.56 -18.01 -8.19
N ASP A 68 -30.70 -18.46 -7.63
CA ASP A 68 -32.03 -18.17 -8.17
C ASP A 68 -32.41 -16.69 -8.14
N LEU A 69 -31.93 -15.94 -7.14
CA LEU A 69 -32.21 -14.51 -6.99
C LEU A 69 -31.18 -13.60 -7.68
N ASP A 70 -30.29 -14.16 -8.49
CA ASP A 70 -29.23 -13.43 -9.19
C ASP A 70 -28.46 -12.48 -8.24
N ILE A 71 -28.05 -13.00 -7.07
CA ILE A 71 -27.35 -12.17 -6.07
C ILE A 71 -25.95 -11.80 -6.55
N PHE A 72 -25.29 -12.68 -7.32
CA PHE A 72 -23.96 -12.48 -7.90
C PHE A 72 -23.97 -12.74 -9.40
N GLY A 73 -22.97 -12.22 -10.12
CA GLY A 73 -22.86 -12.37 -11.57
C GLY A 73 -23.31 -11.14 -12.35
N LYS A 74 -23.44 -11.29 -13.67
CA LYS A 74 -23.80 -10.18 -14.57
C LYS A 74 -25.29 -9.86 -14.45
N GLY A 75 -25.61 -8.59 -14.23
CA GLY A 75 -26.97 -8.12 -13.98
C GLY A 75 -27.45 -8.33 -12.54
N SER A 76 -26.56 -8.71 -11.62
CA SER A 76 -26.89 -9.10 -10.26
C SER A 76 -27.11 -7.94 -9.29
N LEU A 77 -27.73 -8.25 -8.14
CA LEU A 77 -27.84 -7.32 -7.01
C LEU A 77 -26.46 -6.83 -6.54
N PHE A 78 -25.48 -7.74 -6.44
CA PHE A 78 -24.12 -7.38 -6.05
C PHE A 78 -23.50 -6.38 -7.02
N GLN A 79 -23.60 -6.63 -8.34
CA GLN A 79 -23.07 -5.70 -9.35
C GLN A 79 -23.71 -4.31 -9.24
N TRP A 80 -25.00 -4.26 -8.88
CA TRP A 80 -25.71 -3.00 -8.73
C TRP A 80 -25.22 -2.21 -7.51
N ILE A 81 -25.16 -2.83 -6.33
CA ILE A 81 -24.93 -2.11 -5.07
C ILE A 81 -23.46 -2.01 -4.66
N ASN A 82 -22.57 -2.86 -5.19
CA ASN A 82 -21.20 -2.93 -4.70
C ASN A 82 -20.42 -1.62 -4.97
N THR A 83 -19.83 -1.08 -3.90
CA THR A 83 -18.86 0.02 -3.91
C THR A 83 -17.57 -0.34 -3.17
N CYS A 84 -17.44 -1.58 -2.69
CA CYS A 84 -16.28 -2.04 -1.94
C CYS A 84 -15.04 -2.09 -2.83
N ARG A 85 -13.95 -1.44 -2.37
CA ARG A 85 -12.65 -1.45 -3.06
C ARG A 85 -11.70 -2.53 -2.54
N THR A 86 -11.90 -3.00 -1.31
CA THR A 86 -11.07 -4.03 -0.68
C THR A 86 -11.67 -5.42 -0.84
N TYR A 87 -10.81 -6.44 -0.93
CA TYR A 87 -11.25 -7.84 -0.96
C TYR A 87 -12.08 -8.23 0.27
N ILE A 88 -11.63 -7.80 1.46
CA ILE A 88 -12.34 -8.04 2.73
C ILE A 88 -13.73 -7.39 2.72
N GLY A 89 -13.85 -6.16 2.21
CA GLY A 89 -15.13 -5.47 2.09
C GLY A 89 -16.11 -6.21 1.18
N ARG A 90 -15.63 -6.70 0.03
CA ARG A 90 -16.44 -7.53 -0.89
C ARG A 90 -16.93 -8.81 -0.22
N ARG A 91 -16.03 -9.51 0.50
CA ARG A 91 -16.39 -10.72 1.24
C ARG A 91 -17.43 -10.43 2.32
N ARG A 92 -17.28 -9.31 3.04
CA ARG A 92 -18.28 -8.92 4.06
C ARG A 92 -19.63 -8.62 3.43
N LEU A 93 -19.66 -7.95 2.28
CA LEU A 93 -20.90 -7.73 1.52
C LEU A 93 -21.51 -9.06 1.04
N LYS A 94 -20.70 -9.98 0.52
CA LYS A 94 -21.14 -11.34 0.16
C LYS A 94 -21.83 -12.02 1.35
N GLN A 95 -21.19 -12.02 2.52
CA GLN A 95 -21.76 -12.62 3.73
C GLN A 95 -23.09 -11.97 4.10
N ILE A 96 -23.17 -10.63 4.08
CA ILE A 96 -24.40 -9.89 4.36
C ILE A 96 -25.55 -10.29 3.41
N LEU A 97 -25.24 -10.60 2.15
CA LEU A 97 -26.23 -10.97 1.14
C LEU A 97 -26.61 -12.46 1.14
N THR A 98 -25.78 -13.34 1.71
CA THR A 98 -25.99 -14.81 1.66
C THR A 98 -26.32 -15.43 3.02
N GLU A 99 -25.90 -14.81 4.11
CA GLU A 99 -26.03 -15.36 5.45
C GLU A 99 -27.27 -14.80 6.16
N LYS A 100 -27.94 -15.66 6.93
CA LYS A 100 -29.03 -15.23 7.80
C LYS A 100 -28.47 -14.30 8.89
N PRO A 101 -29.12 -13.17 9.19
CA PRO A 101 -28.73 -12.33 10.33
C PRO A 101 -28.73 -13.13 11.63
N GLU A 102 -27.77 -12.86 12.52
CA GLU A 102 -27.64 -13.54 13.80
C GLU A 102 -28.85 -13.24 14.71
N ASP A 103 -29.27 -11.97 14.73
CA ASP A 103 -30.37 -11.48 15.55
C ASP A 103 -31.00 -10.20 14.95
N GLU A 104 -32.15 -9.80 15.49
CA GLU A 104 -32.90 -8.62 15.04
C GLU A 104 -32.13 -7.31 15.26
N GLN A 105 -31.36 -7.19 16.35
CA GLN A 105 -30.60 -5.98 16.65
C GLN A 105 -29.54 -5.74 15.57
N SER A 106 -28.86 -6.80 15.08
CA SER A 106 -27.89 -6.67 13.98
C SER A 106 -28.49 -6.10 12.67
N ILE A 107 -29.79 -6.29 12.44
CA ILE A 107 -30.49 -5.72 11.29
C ILE A 107 -30.72 -4.22 11.54
N HIS A 108 -31.24 -3.87 12.71
CA HIS A 108 -31.47 -2.47 13.09
C HIS A 108 -30.20 -1.65 13.09
N ASP A 109 -29.10 -2.17 13.65
CA ASP A 109 -27.81 -1.47 13.70
C ASP A 109 -27.29 -1.17 12.28
N ARG A 110 -27.43 -2.13 11.36
CA ARG A 110 -27.04 -1.93 9.95
C ARG A 110 -27.93 -0.89 9.26
N GLN A 111 -29.24 -0.93 9.49
CA GLN A 111 -30.16 0.06 8.92
C GLN A 111 -29.86 1.47 9.44
N CYS A 112 -29.64 1.62 10.75
CA CYS A 112 -29.21 2.85 11.37
C CYS A 112 -27.90 3.37 10.77
N ALA A 113 -26.90 2.50 10.59
CA ALA A 113 -25.63 2.87 9.96
C ALA A 113 -25.81 3.35 8.50
N VAL A 114 -26.68 2.69 7.72
CA VAL A 114 -27.00 3.11 6.34
C VAL A 114 -27.67 4.48 6.33
N ILE A 115 -28.63 4.72 7.24
CA ILE A 115 -29.32 6.01 7.37
C ILE A 115 -28.35 7.11 7.80
N GLU A 116 -27.46 6.84 8.75
CA GLU A 116 -26.46 7.79 9.25
C GLU A 116 -25.43 8.18 8.17
N LEU A 117 -24.96 7.21 7.39
CA LEU A 117 -23.95 7.42 6.35
C LEU A 117 -24.55 7.93 5.04
N GLY A 118 -25.83 7.67 4.78
CA GLY A 118 -26.58 8.09 3.60
C GLY A 118 -26.39 9.57 3.20
N PRO A 119 -26.57 10.54 4.11
CA PRO A 119 -26.40 11.97 3.78
C PRO A 119 -24.94 12.43 3.74
N LYS A 120 -23.99 11.66 4.30
CA LYS A 120 -22.57 12.07 4.44
C LYS A 120 -21.77 11.84 3.14
N ILE A 121 -22.16 12.50 2.04
CA ILE A 121 -21.58 12.29 0.70
C ILE A 121 -20.05 12.46 0.66
N HIS A 122 -19.51 13.52 1.26
CA HIS A 122 -18.06 13.78 1.27
C HIS A 122 -17.29 12.68 1.98
N PHE A 123 -17.84 12.15 3.08
CA PHE A 123 -17.23 11.05 3.81
C PHE A 123 -17.17 9.77 2.96
N ARG A 124 -18.30 9.40 2.34
CA ARG A 124 -18.39 8.20 1.50
C ARG A 124 -17.46 8.26 0.29
N GLN A 125 -17.45 9.38 -0.43
CA GLN A 125 -16.60 9.56 -1.61
C GLN A 125 -15.12 9.60 -1.25
N ARG A 126 -14.74 10.26 -0.15
CA ARG A 126 -13.37 10.23 0.36
C ARG A 126 -12.95 8.79 0.68
N LEU A 127 -13.76 8.05 1.43
CA LEU A 127 -13.46 6.67 1.80
C LEU A 127 -13.27 5.78 0.56
N GLU A 128 -14.16 5.92 -0.42
CA GLU A 128 -14.07 5.17 -1.68
C GLU A 128 -12.84 5.56 -2.52
N ALA A 129 -12.51 6.86 -2.58
CA ALA A 129 -11.33 7.36 -3.29
C ALA A 129 -10.03 6.84 -2.66
N GLU A 130 -9.89 6.91 -1.33
CA GLU A 130 -8.75 6.35 -0.61
C GLU A 130 -8.61 4.85 -0.87
N GLY A 131 -9.72 4.11 -0.76
CA GLY A 131 -9.73 2.67 -1.05
C GLY A 131 -9.31 2.37 -2.48
N LYS A 132 -9.70 3.20 -3.45
CA LYS A 132 -9.32 3.06 -4.85
C LYS A 132 -7.84 3.35 -5.13
N ILE A 133 -7.27 4.34 -4.45
CA ILE A 133 -5.86 4.72 -4.62
C ILE A 133 -4.93 3.68 -3.99
N ILE A 134 -5.33 3.12 -2.85
CA ILE A 134 -4.54 2.11 -2.13
C ILE A 134 -4.63 0.75 -2.83
N CYS A 135 -5.84 0.33 -3.23
CA CYS A 135 -6.06 -0.96 -3.87
C CYS A 135 -5.75 -0.90 -5.37
N ASN A 136 -4.46 -0.83 -5.70
CA ASN A 136 -4.00 -0.86 -7.09
C ASN A 136 -4.11 -2.26 -7.73
N ASP A 137 -4.32 -3.29 -6.91
CA ASP A 137 -4.75 -4.62 -7.33
C ASP A 137 -5.64 -5.24 -6.24
N LYS A 138 -6.64 -6.02 -6.66
CA LYS A 138 -7.50 -6.82 -5.78
C LYS A 138 -6.68 -7.96 -5.15
N GLN A 139 -5.70 -7.64 -4.30
CA GLN A 139 -4.84 -8.64 -3.66
C GLN A 139 -5.70 -9.53 -2.77
N ASP A 140 -5.81 -10.80 -3.17
CA ASP A 140 -6.42 -11.82 -2.33
C ASP A 140 -5.56 -11.99 -1.07
N THR A 141 -6.07 -11.50 0.04
CA THR A 141 -5.41 -11.62 1.35
C THR A 141 -5.14 -13.07 1.74
N LYS A 142 -5.81 -14.05 1.11
CA LYS A 142 -5.56 -15.48 1.36
C LYS A 142 -4.12 -15.87 1.09
N GLU A 143 -3.47 -15.32 0.06
CA GLU A 143 -2.07 -15.62 -0.23
C GLU A 143 -1.15 -15.13 0.91
N LEU A 144 -1.41 -13.90 1.40
CA LEU A 144 -0.69 -13.34 2.55
C LEU A 144 -0.93 -14.17 3.82
N PHE A 145 -2.17 -14.54 4.12
CA PHE A 145 -2.50 -15.35 5.29
C PHE A 145 -1.94 -16.77 5.19
N SER A 146 -1.94 -17.37 4.00
CA SER A 146 -1.30 -18.67 3.73
C SER A 146 0.20 -18.59 3.97
N TRP A 147 0.86 -17.55 3.46
CA TRP A 147 2.28 -17.30 3.69
C TRP A 147 2.60 -17.10 5.18
N ILE A 148 1.76 -16.37 5.94
CA ILE A 148 1.93 -16.23 7.40
C ILE A 148 1.78 -17.58 8.11
N LYS A 149 0.84 -18.42 7.65
CA LYS A 149 0.53 -19.72 8.26
C LYS A 149 1.57 -20.77 7.91
N GLU A 150 2.21 -20.68 6.74
CA GLU A 150 3.48 -21.33 6.40
C GLU A 150 4.63 -20.69 7.19
N ARG A 151 4.54 -20.79 8.53
CA ARG A 151 5.60 -20.35 9.43
C ARG A 151 6.83 -21.21 9.18
N ASN A 152 7.81 -20.66 8.46
CA ASN A 152 9.10 -21.27 8.31
C ASN A 152 9.97 -20.94 9.54
N ASP A 153 9.99 -21.83 10.53
CA ASP A 153 10.77 -21.72 11.77
C ASP A 153 12.29 -21.58 11.55
N TYR A 154 12.75 -21.70 10.30
CA TYR A 154 14.12 -21.41 9.91
C TYR A 154 14.55 -19.97 10.25
N ILE A 155 13.69 -18.96 10.05
CA ILE A 155 14.04 -17.55 10.33
C ILE A 155 14.16 -17.30 11.86
N LEU A 156 13.50 -18.11 12.68
CA LEU A 156 13.51 -17.99 14.14
C LEU A 156 14.75 -18.59 14.83
N LYS A 157 15.68 -19.23 14.08
CA LYS A 157 16.90 -19.77 14.68
C LYS A 157 17.76 -18.63 15.22
N ASN A 158 18.17 -18.70 16.49
CA ASN A 158 18.99 -17.68 17.15
C ASN A 158 20.19 -17.21 16.31
N LYS A 159 20.85 -18.12 15.58
CA LYS A 159 22.00 -17.78 14.72
C LYS A 159 21.65 -16.79 13.60
N ILE A 160 20.45 -16.90 13.00
CA ILE A 160 20.01 -16.02 11.91
C ILE A 160 19.54 -14.67 12.46
N ILE A 161 18.86 -14.68 13.60
CA ILE A 161 18.46 -13.44 14.29
C ILE A 161 19.70 -12.61 14.66
N TRP A 162 20.75 -13.25 15.19
CA TRP A 162 22.01 -12.57 15.49
C TRP A 162 22.71 -12.03 14.24
N ILE A 163 22.74 -12.78 13.14
CA ILE A 163 23.29 -12.29 11.86
C ILE A 163 22.51 -11.07 11.35
N LEU A 164 21.17 -11.13 11.34
CA LEU A 164 20.31 -10.02 10.90
C LEU A 164 20.47 -8.77 11.78
N ARG A 165 20.63 -8.97 13.09
CA ARG A 165 20.83 -7.88 14.05
C ARG A 165 22.19 -7.21 13.87
N ILE A 166 23.26 -8.00 13.69
CA ILE A 166 24.60 -7.47 13.38
C ILE A 166 24.59 -6.76 12.02
N LEU A 167 23.90 -7.32 11.02
CA LEU A 167 23.78 -6.70 9.71
C LEU A 167 23.09 -5.33 9.80
N SER A 168 21.96 -5.23 10.52
CA SER A 168 21.26 -3.96 10.71
C SER A 168 22.07 -2.92 11.48
N THR A 169 22.85 -3.33 12.48
CA THR A 169 23.70 -2.38 13.21
C THR A 169 24.85 -1.89 12.33
N VAL A 170 25.47 -2.76 11.54
CA VAL A 170 26.53 -2.38 10.60
C VAL A 170 26.00 -1.45 9.51
N THR A 171 24.84 -1.73 8.92
CA THR A 171 24.22 -0.83 7.93
C THR A 171 23.79 0.50 8.55
N GLY A 172 23.29 0.49 9.79
CA GLY A 172 22.96 1.71 10.53
C GLY A 172 24.17 2.59 10.81
N ILE A 173 25.26 2.01 11.33
CA ILE A 173 26.51 2.73 11.64
C ILE A 173 27.10 3.32 10.36
N THR A 174 27.15 2.53 9.27
CA THR A 174 27.71 3.00 8.00
C THR A 174 26.86 4.10 7.35
N SER A 175 25.53 3.97 7.37
CA SER A 175 24.62 5.04 6.93
C SER A 175 24.81 6.33 7.75
N LEU A 176 24.92 6.22 9.08
CA LEU A 176 25.18 7.36 9.96
C LEU A 176 26.51 8.04 9.62
N THR A 177 27.58 7.26 9.40
CA THR A 177 28.90 7.81 9.04
C THR A 177 28.86 8.54 7.69
N LEU A 178 28.05 8.07 6.73
CA LEU A 178 27.83 8.74 5.46
C LEU A 178 27.09 10.07 5.64
N ILE A 179 26.04 10.09 6.46
CA ILE A 179 25.27 11.30 6.75
C ILE A 179 26.16 12.37 7.39
N VAL A 180 26.96 12.01 8.40
CA VAL A 180 27.90 12.95 9.05
C VAL A 180 28.87 13.54 8.03
N ARG A 181 29.43 12.72 7.14
CA ARG A 181 30.35 13.20 6.10
C ARG A 181 29.67 14.11 5.07
N ILE A 182 28.41 13.85 4.73
CA ILE A 182 27.60 14.73 3.86
C ILE A 182 27.36 16.07 4.57
N ILE A 183 27.02 16.06 5.86
CA ILE A 183 26.80 17.28 6.64
C ILE A 183 28.10 18.08 6.75
N ASP A 184 29.22 17.46 7.10
CA ASP A 184 30.53 18.11 7.16
C ASP A 184 30.91 18.74 5.81
N TYR A 185 30.60 18.05 4.70
CA TYR A 185 30.81 18.58 3.36
C TYR A 185 29.93 19.81 3.08
N VAL A 186 28.64 19.75 3.42
CA VAL A 186 27.72 20.87 3.25
C VAL A 186 28.15 22.07 4.10
N ILE A 187 28.53 21.85 5.36
CA ILE A 187 29.02 22.91 6.26
C ILE A 187 30.31 23.54 5.73
N ALA A 188 31.27 22.74 5.25
CA ALA A 188 32.51 23.23 4.67
C ALA A 188 32.25 24.08 3.41
N VAL A 189 31.33 23.66 2.55
CA VAL A 189 30.92 24.42 1.35
C VAL A 189 30.20 25.72 1.72
N LEU A 190 29.42 25.74 2.82
CA LEU A 190 28.61 26.90 3.22
C LEU A 190 29.44 27.94 4.00
N LEU A 191 30.38 27.50 4.82
CA LEU A 191 31.23 28.37 5.67
C LEU A 191 32.61 28.69 5.06
N ASP A 192 32.91 28.19 3.85
CA ASP A 192 34.22 28.30 3.19
C ASP A 192 35.40 27.90 4.11
N THR A 193 35.14 26.95 5.02
CA THR A 193 36.09 26.48 6.02
C THR A 193 36.78 25.19 5.58
N SER A 194 38.04 25.01 5.96
CA SER A 194 38.81 23.80 5.63
C SER A 194 38.19 22.55 6.25
N ARG A 195 38.13 21.46 5.46
CA ARG A 195 37.61 20.12 5.82
C ARG A 195 38.04 19.69 7.23
N SER A 196 37.06 19.52 8.11
CA SER A 196 37.28 19.15 9.52
C SER A 196 36.55 17.88 9.95
N ALA A 197 36.20 16.99 9.00
CA ALA A 197 35.62 15.70 9.36
C ALA A 197 36.65 14.87 10.17
N PRO A 198 36.31 14.32 11.35
CA PRO A 198 37.23 13.55 12.17
C PRO A 198 37.82 12.37 11.38
N LYS A 199 39.14 12.16 11.45
CA LYS A 199 39.86 11.11 10.69
C LYS A 199 39.25 9.71 10.88
N ILE A 200 38.60 9.46 12.01
CA ILE A 200 37.89 8.21 12.33
C ILE A 200 36.82 7.84 11.30
N PHE A 201 36.16 8.81 10.66
CA PHE A 201 35.12 8.59 9.64
C PHE A 201 35.67 8.26 8.24
N TYR A 202 36.98 8.44 8.02
CA TYR A 202 37.67 8.05 6.78
C TYR A 202 38.15 6.59 6.80
N ILE A 203 38.22 5.97 7.99
CA ILE A 203 38.68 4.60 8.18
C ILE A 203 37.62 3.58 7.73
N ILE A 204 36.34 3.95 7.78
CA ILE A 204 35.23 3.07 7.38
C ILE A 204 35.07 3.14 5.85
N PRO A 205 35.39 2.06 5.11
CA PRO A 205 35.32 2.06 3.65
C PRO A 205 33.87 2.08 3.15
N TYR A 206 33.60 2.96 2.18
CA TYR A 206 32.29 3.19 1.56
C TYR A 206 31.65 1.93 0.95
N TYR A 207 32.45 0.93 0.57
CA TYR A 207 31.98 -0.27 -0.11
C TYR A 207 31.52 -1.39 0.84
N ILE A 208 31.77 -1.30 2.16
CA ILE A 208 31.32 -2.32 3.12
C ILE A 208 29.79 -2.55 3.09
N PRO A 209 28.94 -1.51 3.10
CA PRO A 209 27.47 -1.69 3.10
C PRO A 209 26.97 -2.25 1.77
N ILE A 210 27.55 -1.78 0.66
CA ILE A 210 27.20 -2.22 -0.70
C ILE A 210 27.55 -3.70 -0.87
N PHE A 211 28.75 -4.11 -0.45
CA PHE A 211 29.20 -5.51 -0.49
C PHE A 211 28.33 -6.42 0.39
N LEU A 212 28.00 -5.99 1.62
CA LEU A 212 27.13 -6.75 2.52
C LEU A 212 25.68 -6.86 1.98
N TYR A 213 25.18 -5.81 1.33
CA TYR A 213 23.88 -5.83 0.67
C TYR A 213 23.86 -6.83 -0.50
N PHE A 214 24.85 -6.78 -1.39
CA PHE A 214 24.97 -7.74 -2.50
C PHE A 214 25.19 -9.18 -2.02
N TYR A 215 25.98 -9.38 -0.97
CA TYR A 215 26.18 -10.71 -0.38
C TYR A 215 24.89 -11.28 0.20
N SER A 216 24.11 -10.47 0.93
CA SER A 216 22.83 -10.91 1.51
C SER A 216 21.80 -11.24 0.41
N MET A 217 21.73 -10.41 -0.64
CA MET A 217 20.87 -10.65 -1.81
C MET A 217 21.27 -11.92 -2.58
N TYR A 218 22.58 -12.16 -2.74
CA TYR A 218 23.11 -13.38 -3.36
C TYR A 218 22.79 -14.63 -2.53
N TYR A 219 23.00 -14.57 -1.21
CA TYR A 219 22.70 -15.67 -0.29
C TYR A 219 21.21 -16.02 -0.29
N PHE A 220 20.32 -15.01 -0.27
CA PHE A 220 18.87 -15.22 -0.33
C PHE A 220 18.42 -15.78 -1.69
N LYS A 221 18.99 -15.30 -2.81
CA LYS A 221 18.63 -15.75 -4.17
C LYS A 221 19.05 -17.19 -4.45
N ASN A 222 20.24 -17.61 -3.99
CA ASN A 222 20.69 -18.99 -4.15
C ASN A 222 19.98 -19.99 -3.24
N LYS A 223 19.43 -19.52 -2.11
CA LYS A 223 18.69 -20.38 -1.19
C LYS A 223 17.23 -20.63 -1.59
N LYS A 224 16.64 -19.76 -2.43
CA LYS A 224 15.29 -19.95 -3.01
C LYS A 224 15.26 -20.97 -4.17
N ARG A 225 16.42 -21.48 -4.59
CA ARG A 225 16.58 -22.49 -5.68
C ARG A 225 16.83 -23.92 -5.17
N ARG A 226 16.81 -24.16 -3.87
CA ARG A 226 16.81 -25.49 -3.24
C ARG A 226 15.57 -25.64 -2.38
#